data_AF-A0A2V7LB87-F1
#
_entry.id   AF-A0A2V7LB87-F1
#
_cell.length_a   1.000
_cell.length_b   1.000
_cell.length_c   1.000
_cell.angle_alpha   90.00
_cell.angle_beta   90.00
_cell.angle_gamma   90.00
#
_symmetry.space_group_name_H-M   'P 1'
#
loop_
_entity.id
_entity.type
_entity.pdbx_description
1 polymer ?
#
loop_
_entity_poly.entity_id
_entity_poly.type
_entity_poly.pdbx_seq_one_letter_code
_entity_poly.pdbx_strand_id
1 'polypeptide(L)'
;MDFAEDLRGNDEDPGSDHRPDDEGGGIEPGDRLDEIGLRLLGRGHGRRKLVALAEGRYVLRRSTTLTREEIVRLLPREEEFFDLFVAVAQRNTVAAQHLRDLFDGPPERRIARVEAIKRLEHEADQVTHEVVNRLDRTFITPLDREDIHQLASDLDDVMDAIDGTARRSQIFHLGLAPPGVKQLTEVIQRMVGVLAEAVGRLKKGDDVMKYGIEAKKLEEEGDAIYQEALGRLFETERDAIEVIKWKEIYDSLELTLDQGEDVANVLESITLKHA
;
A
#
# COMPACT_ATOMS: atom_id res chain seq x y z
N MET A 1 50.87 -13.15 1.45
CA MET A 1 51.12 -12.56 0.10
C MET A 1 49.81 -11.93 -0.37
N ASP A 2 49.22 -11.00 0.38
CA ASP A 2 49.69 -9.64 0.77
C ASP A 2 49.30 -8.64 -0.34
N PHE A 3 48.45 -7.64 -0.09
CA PHE A 3 48.65 -6.45 0.78
C PHE A 3 49.94 -5.69 0.37
N ALA A 4 49.91 -4.50 -0.24
CA ALA A 4 49.23 -3.22 0.05
C ALA A 4 50.13 -2.23 0.83
N GLU A 5 50.51 -1.15 0.16
CA GLU A 5 51.30 0.04 0.56
C GLU A 5 50.86 1.19 -0.38
N ASP A 6 50.91 2.50 -0.13
CA ASP A 6 50.99 3.41 1.05
C ASP A 6 50.25 4.73 0.55
N LEU A 7 50.07 5.90 1.18
CA LEU A 7 50.82 6.69 2.16
C LEU A 7 49.90 7.31 3.23
N ARG A 8 50.19 6.95 4.49
CA ARG A 8 50.32 7.80 5.71
C ARG A 8 49.58 9.15 5.81
N GLY A 9 49.04 9.40 7.01
CA GLY A 9 48.43 10.68 7.45
C GLY A 9 48.43 10.89 8.97
N ASN A 10 49.59 10.76 9.62
CA ASN A 10 49.91 11.19 11.00
C ASN A 10 49.54 12.68 11.25
N ASP A 11 49.30 13.20 12.47
CA ASP A 11 49.23 12.68 13.86
C ASP A 11 48.02 13.39 14.58
N GLU A 12 47.78 13.55 15.89
CA GLU A 12 48.57 13.49 17.15
C GLU A 12 47.60 13.30 18.37
N ASP A 13 48.11 12.89 19.54
CA ASP A 13 47.41 12.84 20.84
C ASP A 13 48.35 13.36 21.95
N PRO A 14 47.87 14.17 22.91
CA PRO A 14 47.80 13.63 24.29
C PRO A 14 46.63 14.16 25.15
N GLY A 15 45.99 13.27 25.90
CA GLY A 15 45.11 13.64 27.03
C GLY A 15 45.85 14.04 28.32
N SER A 16 45.18 14.77 29.21
CA SER A 16 45.62 14.97 30.60
C SER A 16 44.45 15.12 31.58
N ASP A 17 44.58 14.52 32.76
CA ASP A 17 43.58 14.50 33.85
C ASP A 17 43.82 15.65 34.84
N HIS A 18 42.76 16.37 35.24
CA HIS A 18 42.70 17.06 36.53
C HIS A 18 41.26 17.33 37.01
N ARG A 19 40.92 16.73 38.16
CA ARG A 19 40.03 17.25 39.22
C ARG A 19 40.90 18.06 40.23
N PRO A 20 40.38 18.74 41.29
CA PRO A 20 39.06 18.57 41.92
C PRO A 20 38.37 19.85 42.49
N ASP A 21 37.22 19.63 43.17
CA ASP A 21 36.56 20.42 44.24
C ASP A 21 36.11 21.89 43.93
N ASP A 22 35.19 22.54 44.66
CA ASP A 22 34.50 22.19 45.92
C ASP A 22 33.07 22.83 46.04
N GLU A 23 32.32 22.43 47.06
CA GLU A 23 31.11 23.00 47.71
C GLU A 23 29.82 23.26 46.87
N GLY A 24 28.63 23.01 47.46
CA GLY A 24 27.35 23.38 46.81
C GLY A 24 26.04 23.07 47.55
N GLY A 25 25.89 21.88 48.15
CA GLY A 25 24.74 21.50 49.01
C GLY A 25 23.39 21.25 48.29
N GLY A 26 22.78 20.08 48.50
CA GLY A 26 21.45 19.73 48.00
C GLY A 26 20.45 19.40 49.12
N ILE A 27 19.15 19.32 48.76
CA ILE A 27 18.10 18.68 49.57
C ILE A 27 17.25 17.76 48.66
N GLU A 28 16.78 16.67 49.25
CA GLU A 28 16.19 15.46 48.63
C GLU A 28 14.73 15.61 48.14
N PRO A 29 14.23 14.65 47.32
CA PRO A 29 12.90 14.71 46.73
C PRO A 29 11.79 14.15 47.63
N GLY A 30 10.60 14.76 47.59
CA GLY A 30 9.41 14.16 48.21
C GLY A 30 8.21 15.09 48.33
N ASP A 31 7.37 15.14 47.29
CA ASP A 31 5.92 15.08 47.48
C ASP A 31 5.23 14.60 46.19
N ARG A 32 4.00 14.11 46.31
CA ARG A 32 3.35 13.30 45.25
C ARG A 32 2.61 14.13 44.20
N LEU A 33 2.28 13.44 43.11
CA LEU A 33 1.15 13.79 42.23
C LEU A 33 -0.18 13.69 43.01
N ASP A 34 -1.26 14.02 42.29
CA ASP A 34 -2.68 13.85 42.67
C ASP A 34 -3.35 15.06 43.38
N GLU A 35 -4.59 15.31 42.98
CA GLU A 35 -5.63 16.15 43.61
C GLU A 35 -5.31 17.57 44.13
N ILE A 36 -5.23 18.55 43.21
CA ILE A 36 -6.16 19.70 43.29
C ILE A 36 -6.88 19.89 41.95
N GLY A 37 -7.90 19.07 41.73
CA GLY A 37 -8.92 19.33 40.71
C GLY A 37 -9.89 20.43 41.15
N LEU A 38 -10.54 21.06 40.17
CA LEU A 38 -11.79 21.83 40.27
C LEU A 38 -11.96 22.73 41.52
N ARG A 39 -11.53 24.00 41.40
CA ARG A 39 -12.31 25.14 41.92
C ARG A 39 -12.15 26.36 41.03
N LEU A 40 -13.08 27.31 41.15
CA LEU A 40 -13.22 28.52 40.31
C LEU A 40 -13.62 28.27 38.85
N LEU A 41 -14.80 27.67 38.65
CA LEU A 41 -15.72 28.13 37.60
C LEU A 41 -16.17 29.57 37.95
N GLY A 42 -15.33 30.55 37.61
CA GLY A 42 -15.49 31.96 37.95
C GLY A 42 -15.38 32.85 36.71
N ARG A 43 -16.41 33.67 36.46
CA ARG A 43 -16.62 34.50 35.27
C ARG A 43 -15.37 35.28 34.78
N GLY A 44 -14.95 35.01 33.53
CA GLY A 44 -14.41 36.03 32.62
C GLY A 44 -12.90 36.02 32.33
N HIS A 45 -12.57 36.51 31.14
CA HIS A 45 -11.24 36.76 30.55
C HIS A 45 -10.35 35.53 30.27
N GLY A 46 -9.66 35.57 29.13
CA GLY A 46 -8.95 34.43 28.55
C GLY A 46 -7.59 34.17 29.17
N ARG A 47 -7.28 32.88 29.42
CA ARG A 47 -5.98 32.41 29.90
C ARG A 47 -4.88 32.64 28.86
N ARG A 48 -4.05 33.66 29.07
CA ARG A 48 -2.76 33.82 28.34
C ARG A 48 -1.68 33.05 29.10
N LYS A 49 -1.03 32.06 28.47
CA LYS A 49 0.24 31.51 29.00
C LYS A 49 1.34 32.55 28.79
N LEU A 50 1.98 32.98 29.87
CA LEU A 50 3.26 33.69 29.81
C LEU A 50 4.39 32.67 29.72
N VAL A 51 5.42 32.99 28.94
CA VAL A 51 6.70 32.27 28.89
C VAL A 51 7.78 33.32 29.02
N ALA A 52 8.74 33.10 29.92
CA ALA A 52 9.85 34.01 30.14
C ALA A 52 11.06 33.61 29.30
N LEU A 53 11.78 34.61 28.80
CA LEU A 53 13.19 34.53 28.42
C LEU A 53 13.93 35.67 29.12
N ALA A 54 15.25 35.58 29.19
CA ALA A 54 16.08 36.56 29.88
C ALA A 54 15.95 37.98 29.28
N GLU A 55 16.40 38.98 30.05
CA GLU A 55 16.40 40.41 29.66
C GLU A 55 15.03 41.08 29.45
N GLY A 56 14.08 40.81 30.36
CA GLY A 56 13.15 41.83 30.87
C GLY A 56 12.08 42.38 29.91
N ARG A 57 11.93 41.84 28.69
CA ARG A 57 10.97 42.32 27.69
C ARG A 57 9.85 41.30 27.44
N TYR A 58 8.69 41.53 28.05
CA TYR A 58 7.49 40.74 27.82
C TYR A 58 6.91 40.97 26.41
N VAL A 59 7.22 40.08 25.47
CA VAL A 59 6.58 40.08 24.15
C VAL A 59 5.26 39.31 24.22
N LEU A 60 4.14 40.00 24.02
CA LEU A 60 2.83 39.37 23.84
C LEU A 60 2.77 38.64 22.49
N ARG A 61 3.22 37.38 22.46
CA ARG A 61 2.96 36.48 21.31
C ARG A 61 1.45 36.43 21.09
N ARG A 62 0.98 36.91 19.94
CA ARG A 62 -0.42 36.74 19.54
C ARG A 62 -0.71 35.25 19.48
N SER A 63 -1.75 34.80 20.18
CA SER A 63 -2.36 33.50 19.91
C SER A 63 -2.99 33.60 18.53
N THR A 64 -2.35 33.00 17.53
CA THR A 64 -2.94 32.76 16.21
C THR A 64 -3.98 31.67 16.37
N THR A 65 -5.20 32.05 16.79
CA THR A 65 -6.38 31.21 16.63
C THR A 65 -6.53 30.97 15.13
N LEU A 66 -6.30 29.73 14.69
CA LEU A 66 -6.54 29.33 13.32
C LEU A 66 -8.00 29.67 12.97
N THR A 67 -8.20 30.36 11.85
CA THR A 67 -9.52 30.68 11.34
C THR A 67 -10.28 29.40 11.00
N ARG A 68 -11.61 29.48 10.90
CA ARG A 68 -12.42 28.33 10.49
C ARG A 68 -12.03 27.83 9.09
N GLU A 69 -11.54 28.72 8.22
CA GLU A 69 -11.04 28.37 6.89
C GLU A 69 -9.67 27.67 6.93
N GLU A 70 -8.74 28.10 7.79
CA GLU A 70 -7.48 27.39 8.03
C GLU A 70 -7.72 26.01 8.65
N ILE A 71 -8.67 25.88 9.58
CA ILE A 71 -9.07 24.58 10.15
C ILE A 71 -9.69 23.68 9.07
N VAL A 72 -10.56 24.23 8.20
CA VAL A 72 -11.15 23.49 7.06
C VAL A 72 -10.11 23.14 5.98
N ARG A 73 -8.93 23.80 5.95
CA ARG A 73 -7.78 23.39 5.13
C ARG A 73 -6.81 22.43 5.81
N LEU A 74 -6.92 22.27 7.14
CA LEU A 74 -6.14 21.33 7.95
C LEU A 74 -6.89 20.02 8.22
N LEU A 75 -8.19 19.98 7.94
CA LEU A 75 -8.97 18.75 7.83
C LEU A 75 -8.78 18.18 6.42
N PRO A 76 -8.20 16.97 6.28
CA PRO A 76 -8.19 16.26 5.01
C PRO A 76 -9.62 16.01 4.55
N ARG A 77 -9.85 15.98 3.23
CA ARG A 77 -11.10 15.45 2.70
C ARG A 77 -11.02 13.93 2.77
N GLU A 78 -11.84 13.34 3.64
CA GLU A 78 -11.96 11.88 3.83
C GLU A 78 -12.17 11.12 2.50
N GLU A 79 -12.75 11.81 1.51
CA GLU A 79 -12.95 11.35 0.13
C GLU A 79 -11.65 10.96 -0.61
N GLU A 80 -10.54 11.63 -0.31
CA GLU A 80 -9.32 11.62 -1.14
C GLU A 80 -8.51 10.31 -1.09
N PHE A 81 -8.80 9.37 -0.18
CA PHE A 81 -8.19 8.02 -0.20
C PHE A 81 -9.05 7.03 -1.00
N PHE A 82 -10.37 7.04 -0.81
CA PHE A 82 -11.28 6.17 -1.56
C PHE A 82 -11.22 6.42 -3.07
N ASP A 83 -11.10 7.69 -3.47
CA ASP A 83 -10.95 8.06 -4.88
C ASP A 83 -9.64 7.54 -5.49
N LEU A 84 -8.56 7.35 -4.70
CA LEU A 84 -7.32 6.72 -5.13
C LEU A 84 -7.47 5.19 -5.27
N PHE A 85 -8.06 4.50 -4.29
CA PHE A 85 -8.30 3.05 -4.39
C PHE A 85 -9.17 2.71 -5.62
N VAL A 86 -10.23 3.48 -5.87
CA VAL A 86 -11.07 3.35 -7.07
C VAL A 86 -10.24 3.55 -8.34
N ALA A 87 -9.27 4.47 -8.34
CA ALA A 87 -8.40 4.72 -9.48
C ALA A 87 -7.35 3.62 -9.74
N VAL A 88 -6.92 2.85 -8.72
CA VAL A 88 -6.13 1.62 -8.92
C VAL A 88 -7.03 0.49 -9.42
N ALA A 89 -8.11 0.17 -8.70
CA ALA A 89 -9.01 -0.93 -9.06
C ALA A 89 -9.57 -0.80 -10.50
N GLN A 90 -9.89 0.43 -10.95
CA GLN A 90 -10.27 0.67 -12.35
C GLN A 90 -9.15 0.33 -13.34
N ARG A 91 -7.88 0.63 -13.03
CA ARG A 91 -6.75 0.23 -13.88
C ARG A 91 -6.59 -1.28 -13.94
N ASN A 92 -6.80 -1.98 -12.82
CA ASN A 92 -6.77 -3.44 -12.77
C ASN A 92 -7.82 -4.04 -13.74
N THR A 93 -9.04 -3.46 -13.82
CA THR A 93 -10.05 -3.90 -14.82
C THR A 93 -9.61 -3.72 -16.28
N VAL A 94 -8.91 -2.63 -16.60
CA VAL A 94 -8.41 -2.37 -17.96
C VAL A 94 -7.20 -3.26 -18.29
N ALA A 95 -6.30 -3.47 -17.32
CA ALA A 95 -5.15 -4.35 -17.44
C ALA A 95 -5.56 -5.82 -17.63
N ALA A 96 -6.54 -6.31 -16.86
CA ALA A 96 -7.10 -7.65 -17.04
C ALA A 96 -7.77 -7.84 -18.42
N GLN A 97 -8.51 -6.84 -18.93
CA GLN A 97 -9.02 -6.88 -20.32
C GLN A 97 -7.87 -6.96 -21.34
N HIS A 98 -6.77 -6.24 -21.12
CA HIS A 98 -5.60 -6.33 -22.00
C HIS A 98 -4.85 -7.66 -21.88
N LEU A 99 -4.82 -8.28 -20.69
CA LEU A 99 -4.25 -9.61 -20.45
C LEU A 99 -5.08 -10.70 -21.14
N ARG A 100 -6.41 -10.63 -21.00
CA ARG A 100 -7.35 -11.47 -21.74
C ARG A 100 -7.13 -11.32 -23.25
N ASP A 101 -7.12 -10.08 -23.77
CA ASP A 101 -6.90 -9.78 -25.20
C ASP A 101 -5.53 -10.27 -25.73
N LEU A 102 -4.51 -10.33 -24.87
CA LEU A 102 -3.14 -10.79 -25.16
C LEU A 102 -3.08 -12.30 -25.37
N PHE A 103 -3.81 -13.08 -24.58
CA PHE A 103 -3.88 -14.54 -24.74
C PHE A 103 -4.99 -14.99 -25.69
N ASP A 104 -6.04 -14.17 -25.88
CA ASP A 104 -7.09 -14.48 -26.85
C ASP A 104 -6.60 -14.32 -28.29
N GLY A 105 -5.75 -13.32 -28.55
CA GLY A 105 -5.14 -13.02 -29.84
C GLY A 105 -3.91 -13.88 -30.20
N PRO A 106 -3.48 -13.84 -31.48
CA PRO A 106 -2.26 -14.51 -31.92
C PRO A 106 -1.00 -13.75 -31.43
N PRO A 107 0.17 -14.41 -31.31
CA PRO A 107 1.33 -13.87 -30.59
C PRO A 107 1.85 -12.53 -31.09
N GLU A 108 1.71 -12.22 -32.39
CA GLU A 108 2.17 -10.99 -33.01
C GLU A 108 1.44 -9.75 -32.49
N ARG A 109 0.23 -9.92 -31.92
CA ARG A 109 -0.55 -8.83 -31.32
C ARG A 109 -0.19 -8.53 -29.86
N ARG A 110 0.64 -9.34 -29.21
CA ARG A 110 0.94 -9.20 -27.78
C ARG A 110 1.75 -7.96 -27.45
N ILE A 111 2.60 -7.47 -28.36
CA ILE A 111 3.48 -6.30 -28.13
C ILE A 111 2.67 -5.10 -27.63
N ALA A 112 1.66 -4.67 -28.40
CA ALA A 112 0.80 -3.55 -28.05
C ALA A 112 -0.06 -3.76 -26.79
N ARG A 113 -0.21 -5.01 -26.31
CA ARG A 113 -0.95 -5.32 -25.07
C ARG A 113 -0.06 -5.24 -23.85
N VAL A 114 1.14 -5.85 -23.87
CA VAL A 114 2.12 -5.69 -22.78
C VAL A 114 2.52 -4.23 -22.63
N GLU A 115 2.76 -3.50 -23.74
CA GLU A 115 3.03 -2.06 -23.68
C GLU A 115 1.88 -1.26 -23.06
N ALA A 116 0.63 -1.73 -23.15
CA ALA A 116 -0.52 -1.08 -22.55
C ALA A 116 -0.69 -1.45 -21.07
N ILE A 117 -0.48 -2.71 -20.70
CA ILE A 117 -0.48 -3.18 -19.31
C ILE A 117 0.64 -2.48 -18.53
N LYS A 118 1.87 -2.44 -19.05
CA LYS A 118 2.99 -1.71 -18.45
C LYS A 118 2.77 -0.19 -18.29
N ARG A 119 1.88 0.42 -19.07
CA ARG A 119 1.47 1.83 -18.80
C ARG A 119 0.47 1.92 -17.65
N LEU A 120 -0.38 0.91 -17.47
CA LEU A 120 -1.36 0.85 -16.39
C LEU A 120 -0.70 0.49 -15.06
N GLU A 121 0.32 -0.38 -15.06
CA GLU A 121 1.28 -0.63 -13.97
C GLU A 121 1.90 0.70 -13.51
N HIS A 122 2.70 1.34 -14.36
CA HIS A 122 3.35 2.59 -13.99
C HIS A 122 2.40 3.77 -13.64
N GLU A 123 1.11 3.71 -14.02
CA GLU A 123 0.09 4.65 -13.52
C GLU A 123 -0.53 4.22 -12.17
N ALA A 124 -0.58 2.92 -11.86
CA ALA A 124 -0.97 2.38 -10.55
C ALA A 124 0.10 2.69 -9.49
N ASP A 125 1.39 2.39 -9.77
CA ASP A 125 2.56 2.77 -8.95
C ASP A 125 2.44 4.22 -8.42
N GLN A 126 2.08 5.16 -9.31
CA GLN A 126 1.99 6.58 -9.01
C GLN A 126 0.82 6.92 -8.08
N VAL A 127 -0.29 6.18 -8.18
CA VAL A 127 -1.46 6.31 -7.31
C VAL A 127 -1.18 5.69 -5.94
N THR A 128 -0.57 4.50 -5.90
CA THR A 128 -0.17 3.80 -4.67
C THR A 128 0.90 4.60 -3.91
N HIS A 129 1.88 5.19 -4.61
CA HIS A 129 2.85 6.11 -4.02
C HIS A 129 2.20 7.41 -3.51
N GLU A 130 1.15 7.93 -4.15
CA GLU A 130 0.38 9.08 -3.65
C GLU A 130 -0.43 8.72 -2.38
N VAL A 131 -0.94 7.49 -2.24
CA VAL A 131 -1.56 7.03 -0.98
C VAL A 131 -0.54 7.12 0.17
N VAL A 132 0.67 6.62 -0.01
CA VAL A 132 1.75 6.69 1.00
C VAL A 132 2.13 8.15 1.31
N ASN A 133 2.32 8.99 0.27
CA ASN A 133 2.61 10.42 0.46
C ASN A 133 1.50 11.18 1.19
N ARG A 134 0.22 10.79 1.02
CA ARG A 134 -0.91 11.35 1.77
C ARG A 134 -0.95 10.82 3.20
N LEU A 135 -0.68 9.53 3.43
CA LEU A 135 -0.59 8.97 4.77
C LEU A 135 0.45 9.71 5.63
N ASP A 136 1.62 10.04 5.10
CA ASP A 136 2.64 10.80 5.85
C ASP A 136 2.19 12.21 6.26
N ARG A 137 1.28 12.83 5.50
CA ARG A 137 0.86 14.23 5.67
C ARG A 137 -0.49 14.40 6.37
N THR A 138 -1.29 13.33 6.43
CA THR A 138 -2.67 13.34 6.93
C THR A 138 -2.75 12.91 8.40
N PHE A 139 -2.87 13.88 9.32
CA PHE A 139 -2.91 13.59 10.76
C PHE A 139 -4.16 12.82 11.23
N ILE A 140 -5.29 12.92 10.51
CA ILE A 140 -6.55 12.20 10.80
C ILE A 140 -6.98 11.49 9.52
N THR A 141 -6.99 10.15 9.54
CA THR A 141 -7.42 9.30 8.42
C THR A 141 -8.89 8.86 8.58
N PRO A 142 -9.61 8.54 7.48
CA PRO A 142 -10.99 8.05 7.53
C PRO A 142 -11.09 6.57 7.97
N LEU A 143 -10.01 5.81 7.77
CA LEU A 143 -9.84 4.40 8.15
C LEU A 143 -8.54 4.26 8.97
N ASP A 144 -8.25 3.07 9.50
CA ASP A 144 -6.95 2.76 10.08
C ASP A 144 -5.81 2.98 9.06
N ARG A 145 -4.67 3.49 9.53
CA ARG A 145 -3.51 3.79 8.68
C ARG A 145 -2.89 2.55 8.03
N GLU A 146 -2.91 1.44 8.76
CA GLU A 146 -2.41 0.15 8.31
C GLU A 146 -3.31 -0.40 7.20
N ASP A 147 -4.63 -0.34 7.37
CA ASP A 147 -5.61 -0.75 6.36
C ASP A 147 -5.51 0.08 5.06
N ILE A 148 -5.30 1.40 5.16
CA ILE A 148 -5.12 2.27 3.99
C ILE A 148 -3.86 1.89 3.21
N HIS A 149 -2.79 1.50 3.91
CA HIS A 149 -1.56 1.03 3.28
C HIS A 149 -1.75 -0.36 2.66
N GLN A 150 -2.36 -1.29 3.39
CA GLN A 150 -2.54 -2.68 2.95
C GLN A 150 -3.44 -2.74 1.72
N LEU A 151 -4.62 -2.10 1.74
CA LEU A 151 -5.52 -2.06 0.59
C LEU A 151 -4.90 -1.39 -0.65
N ALA A 152 -3.97 -0.44 -0.46
CA ALA A 152 -3.22 0.13 -1.57
C ALA A 152 -2.20 -0.87 -2.13
N SER A 153 -1.45 -1.56 -1.26
CA SER A 153 -0.46 -2.59 -1.64
C SER A 153 -1.13 -3.73 -2.39
N ASP A 154 -2.18 -4.33 -1.84
CA ASP A 154 -2.82 -5.53 -2.41
C ASP A 154 -3.44 -5.23 -3.79
N LEU A 155 -3.95 -4.01 -3.99
CA LEU A 155 -4.43 -3.55 -5.29
C LEU A 155 -3.29 -3.33 -6.31
N ASP A 156 -2.10 -2.93 -5.86
CA ASP A 156 -0.87 -2.82 -6.66
C ASP A 156 -0.33 -4.21 -7.04
N ASP A 157 -0.29 -5.13 -6.07
CA ASP A 157 0.18 -6.52 -6.20
C ASP A 157 -0.58 -7.27 -7.32
N VAL A 158 -1.90 -7.11 -7.39
CA VAL A 158 -2.74 -7.64 -8.49
C VAL A 158 -2.36 -7.05 -9.86
N MET A 159 -2.02 -5.75 -9.93
CA MET A 159 -1.54 -5.14 -11.18
C MET A 159 -0.16 -5.67 -11.58
N ASP A 160 0.74 -5.82 -10.62
CA ASP A 160 2.12 -6.22 -10.87
C ASP A 160 2.24 -7.72 -11.26
N ALA A 161 1.32 -8.58 -10.80
CA ALA A 161 1.15 -9.94 -11.31
C ALA A 161 0.54 -9.98 -12.72
N ILE A 162 -0.39 -9.07 -13.05
CA ILE A 162 -0.92 -8.91 -14.41
C ILE A 162 0.19 -8.48 -15.39
N ASP A 163 1.00 -7.46 -15.08
CA ASP A 163 2.15 -7.11 -15.93
C ASP A 163 3.25 -8.18 -15.85
N GLY A 164 3.47 -8.83 -14.70
CA GLY A 164 4.37 -9.97 -14.55
C GLY A 164 4.07 -11.10 -15.56
N THR A 165 2.80 -11.47 -15.67
CA THR A 165 2.29 -12.44 -16.64
C THR A 165 2.45 -11.93 -18.08
N ALA A 166 2.11 -10.67 -18.33
CA ALA A 166 2.21 -10.03 -19.64
C ALA A 166 3.68 -9.98 -20.14
N ARG A 167 4.61 -9.54 -19.28
CA ARG A 167 6.06 -9.51 -19.49
C ARG A 167 6.62 -10.91 -19.79
N ARG A 168 6.31 -11.92 -18.96
CA ARG A 168 6.67 -13.33 -19.19
C ARG A 168 6.25 -13.81 -20.59
N SER A 169 5.05 -13.44 -21.04
CA SER A 169 4.52 -13.88 -22.34
C SER A 169 5.38 -13.48 -23.55
N GLN A 170 6.09 -12.35 -23.47
CA GLN A 170 7.07 -11.93 -24.47
C GLN A 170 8.42 -12.60 -24.26
N ILE A 171 8.95 -12.59 -23.03
CA ILE A 171 10.28 -13.08 -22.68
C ILE A 171 10.43 -14.57 -23.08
N PHE A 172 9.39 -15.36 -22.89
CA PHE A 172 9.35 -16.78 -23.23
C PHE A 172 9.03 -17.07 -24.70
N HIS A 173 8.74 -16.04 -25.50
CA HIS A 173 8.29 -16.16 -26.90
C HIS A 173 7.14 -17.18 -27.07
N LEU A 174 6.12 -17.07 -26.22
CA LEU A 174 5.04 -18.06 -26.13
C LEU A 174 4.22 -18.18 -27.43
N GLY A 175 3.85 -19.41 -27.79
CA GLY A 175 2.90 -19.69 -28.87
C GLY A 175 1.45 -19.29 -28.56
N LEU A 176 0.52 -19.95 -29.25
CA LEU A 176 -0.92 -19.81 -28.99
C LEU A 176 -1.25 -20.28 -27.56
N ALA A 177 -2.13 -19.54 -26.87
CA ALA A 177 -2.51 -19.85 -25.50
C ALA A 177 -3.31 -21.17 -25.42
N PRO A 178 -2.96 -22.11 -24.53
CA PRO A 178 -3.81 -23.25 -24.19
C PRO A 178 -5.19 -22.80 -23.64
N PRO A 179 -6.23 -23.64 -23.69
CA PRO A 179 -7.56 -23.28 -23.20
C PRO A 179 -7.59 -22.80 -21.75
N GLY A 180 -6.88 -23.49 -20.85
CA GLY A 180 -6.82 -23.14 -19.42
C GLY A 180 -6.31 -21.71 -19.16
N VAL A 181 -5.30 -21.25 -19.92
CA VAL A 181 -4.78 -19.87 -19.83
C VAL A 181 -5.88 -18.86 -20.16
N LYS A 182 -6.68 -19.12 -21.21
CA LYS A 182 -7.80 -18.25 -21.58
C LYS A 182 -8.86 -18.23 -20.48
N GLN A 183 -9.26 -19.40 -19.99
CA GLN A 183 -10.24 -19.56 -18.91
C GLN A 183 -9.80 -18.78 -17.66
N LEU A 184 -8.55 -18.92 -17.21
CA LEU A 184 -8.01 -18.16 -16.07
C LEU A 184 -8.07 -16.64 -16.30
N THR A 185 -7.75 -16.14 -17.49
CA THR A 185 -7.91 -14.69 -17.77
C THR A 185 -9.36 -14.22 -17.75
N GLU A 186 -10.34 -15.10 -17.97
CA GLU A 186 -11.77 -14.81 -17.83
C GLU A 186 -12.26 -14.92 -16.37
N VAL A 187 -11.58 -15.69 -15.51
CA VAL A 187 -11.75 -15.62 -14.06
C VAL A 187 -11.17 -14.29 -13.53
N ILE A 188 -9.91 -13.97 -13.86
CA ILE A 188 -9.23 -12.74 -13.42
C ILE A 188 -10.02 -11.50 -13.84
N GLN A 189 -10.55 -11.44 -15.06
CA GLN A 189 -11.36 -10.29 -15.49
C GLN A 189 -12.63 -10.12 -14.65
N ARG A 190 -13.26 -11.20 -14.19
CA ARG A 190 -14.40 -11.13 -13.26
C ARG A 190 -13.93 -10.68 -11.87
N MET A 191 -12.83 -11.26 -11.37
CA MET A 191 -12.25 -10.96 -10.06
C MET A 191 -12.01 -9.45 -9.90
N VAL A 192 -11.24 -8.83 -10.80
CA VAL A 192 -10.95 -7.39 -10.72
C VAL A 192 -12.21 -6.52 -10.90
N GLY A 193 -13.25 -7.02 -11.57
CA GLY A 193 -14.55 -6.35 -11.65
C GLY A 193 -15.30 -6.35 -10.33
N VAL A 194 -15.34 -7.50 -9.64
CA VAL A 194 -15.90 -7.66 -8.28
C VAL A 194 -15.16 -6.74 -7.29
N LEU A 195 -13.83 -6.71 -7.35
CA LEU A 195 -13.00 -5.82 -6.52
C LEU A 195 -13.26 -4.34 -6.82
N ALA A 196 -13.37 -3.93 -8.08
CA ALA A 196 -13.69 -2.55 -8.44
C ALA A 196 -15.09 -2.11 -7.95
N GLU A 197 -16.09 -3.00 -7.94
CA GLU A 197 -17.37 -2.73 -7.29
C GLU A 197 -17.23 -2.63 -5.77
N ALA A 198 -16.52 -3.56 -5.12
CA ALA A 198 -16.33 -3.57 -3.67
C ALA A 198 -15.62 -2.31 -3.15
N VAL A 199 -14.50 -1.92 -3.79
CA VAL A 199 -13.77 -0.68 -3.49
C VAL A 199 -14.67 0.55 -3.70
N GLY A 200 -15.48 0.56 -4.77
CA GLY A 200 -16.48 1.60 -5.03
C GLY A 200 -17.64 1.66 -4.03
N ARG A 201 -17.80 0.64 -3.17
CA ARG A 201 -18.79 0.58 -2.08
C ARG A 201 -18.20 0.92 -0.72
N LEU A 202 -16.92 0.65 -0.49
CA LEU A 202 -16.22 0.83 0.80
C LEU A 202 -16.52 2.19 1.48
N LYS A 203 -16.50 3.29 0.72
CA LYS A 203 -16.81 4.67 1.20
C LYS A 203 -18.20 4.82 1.84
N LYS A 204 -19.11 3.84 1.67
CA LYS A 204 -20.48 3.85 2.20
C LYS A 204 -20.69 2.89 3.37
N GLY A 205 -19.77 1.96 3.63
CA GLY A 205 -19.94 0.86 4.59
C GLY A 205 -20.97 -0.21 4.20
N ASP A 206 -21.77 0.02 3.16
CA ASP A 206 -22.83 -0.89 2.71
C ASP A 206 -22.30 -2.05 1.85
N ASP A 207 -22.76 -3.26 2.17
CA ASP A 207 -22.88 -4.38 1.21
C ASP A 207 -21.54 -4.86 0.61
N VAL A 208 -20.45 -4.81 1.38
CA VAL A 208 -19.10 -5.26 0.94
C VAL A 208 -18.94 -6.79 1.03
N MET A 209 -19.43 -7.42 2.12
CA MET A 209 -19.25 -8.86 2.41
C MET A 209 -19.74 -9.82 1.31
N LYS A 210 -20.70 -9.42 0.47
CA LYS A 210 -21.14 -10.25 -0.65
C LYS A 210 -20.06 -10.37 -1.75
N TYR A 211 -19.17 -9.38 -1.87
CA TYR A 211 -18.13 -9.35 -2.89
C TYR A 211 -16.93 -10.20 -2.47
N GLY A 212 -16.62 -10.34 -1.17
CA GLY A 212 -15.66 -11.35 -0.70
C GLY A 212 -16.18 -12.78 -0.93
N ILE A 213 -17.47 -13.01 -0.62
CA ILE A 213 -18.21 -14.24 -0.98
C ILE A 213 -18.29 -14.48 -2.52
N GLU A 214 -18.03 -13.48 -3.37
CA GLU A 214 -17.97 -13.63 -4.83
C GLU A 214 -16.53 -13.81 -5.33
N ALA A 215 -15.58 -13.05 -4.79
CA ALA A 215 -14.14 -13.18 -5.02
C ALA A 215 -13.66 -14.59 -4.67
N LYS A 216 -14.00 -15.10 -3.48
CA LYS A 216 -13.68 -16.48 -3.08
C LYS A 216 -14.18 -17.53 -4.07
N LYS A 217 -15.37 -17.37 -4.65
CA LYS A 217 -15.87 -18.32 -5.66
C LYS A 217 -15.12 -18.24 -6.98
N LEU A 218 -14.50 -17.09 -7.28
CA LEU A 218 -13.67 -16.91 -8.47
C LEU A 218 -12.27 -17.48 -8.22
N GLU A 219 -11.72 -17.36 -7.01
CA GLU A 219 -10.55 -18.10 -6.56
C GLU A 219 -10.79 -19.62 -6.65
N GLU A 220 -11.81 -20.16 -5.97
CA GLU A 220 -12.18 -21.58 -6.01
C GLU A 220 -12.45 -22.11 -7.44
N GLU A 221 -13.00 -21.29 -8.35
CA GLU A 221 -13.18 -21.64 -9.77
C GLU A 221 -11.83 -21.66 -10.53
N GLY A 222 -10.98 -20.65 -10.29
CA GLY A 222 -9.69 -20.51 -10.93
C GLY A 222 -8.68 -21.57 -10.51
N ASP A 223 -8.57 -21.87 -9.21
CA ASP A 223 -7.72 -22.93 -8.69
C ASP A 223 -8.11 -24.30 -9.30
N ALA A 224 -9.41 -24.60 -9.38
CA ALA A 224 -9.89 -25.81 -10.06
C ALA A 224 -9.49 -25.86 -11.55
N ILE A 225 -9.56 -24.74 -12.28
CA ILE A 225 -9.12 -24.64 -13.68
C ILE A 225 -7.59 -24.81 -13.78
N TYR A 226 -6.83 -24.19 -12.89
CA TYR A 226 -5.37 -24.27 -12.81
C TYR A 226 -4.90 -25.70 -12.58
N GLN A 227 -5.43 -26.39 -11.56
CA GLN A 227 -5.09 -27.79 -11.26
C GLN A 227 -5.39 -28.72 -12.45
N GLU A 228 -6.54 -28.56 -13.10
CA GLU A 228 -6.92 -29.36 -14.27
C GLU A 228 -6.03 -29.05 -15.49
N ALA A 229 -5.67 -27.78 -15.69
CA ALA A 229 -4.80 -27.34 -16.80
C ALA A 229 -3.33 -27.76 -16.60
N LEU A 230 -2.81 -27.65 -15.38
CA LEU A 230 -1.46 -28.08 -15.00
C LEU A 230 -1.30 -29.59 -15.11
N GLY A 231 -2.28 -30.37 -14.64
CA GLY A 231 -2.30 -31.83 -14.81
C GLY A 231 -2.23 -32.25 -16.28
N ARG A 232 -3.04 -31.64 -17.15
CA ARG A 232 -3.02 -31.89 -18.60
C ARG A 232 -1.72 -31.47 -19.28
N LEU A 233 -1.09 -30.38 -18.83
CA LEU A 233 0.21 -29.93 -19.35
C LEU A 233 1.29 -31.00 -19.12
N PHE A 234 1.40 -31.52 -17.90
CA PHE A 234 2.38 -32.56 -17.54
C PHE A 234 2.04 -33.94 -18.12
N GLU A 235 0.76 -34.24 -18.35
CA GLU A 235 0.35 -35.49 -19.03
C GLU A 235 0.70 -35.47 -20.52
N THR A 236 0.41 -34.37 -21.24
CA THR A 236 0.36 -34.36 -22.70
C THR A 236 1.60 -33.77 -23.38
N GLU A 237 2.20 -32.71 -22.85
CA GLU A 237 3.37 -32.08 -23.46
C GLU A 237 4.65 -32.93 -23.23
N ARG A 238 5.60 -32.81 -24.16
CA ARG A 238 6.86 -33.55 -24.21
C ARG A 238 8.09 -32.64 -24.34
N ASP A 239 7.93 -31.41 -24.83
CA ASP A 239 8.99 -30.41 -24.71
C ASP A 239 9.00 -29.81 -23.29
N ALA A 240 10.04 -30.17 -22.52
CA ALA A 240 10.23 -29.67 -21.16
C ALA A 240 10.37 -28.14 -21.10
N ILE A 241 10.81 -27.48 -22.18
CA ILE A 241 10.89 -26.02 -22.26
C ILE A 241 9.48 -25.43 -22.32
N GLU A 242 8.57 -25.98 -23.13
CA GLU A 242 7.18 -25.52 -23.16
C GLU A 242 6.44 -25.86 -21.86
N VAL A 243 6.71 -27.02 -21.21
CA VAL A 243 6.18 -27.31 -19.87
C VAL A 243 6.60 -26.23 -18.85
N ILE A 244 7.88 -25.85 -18.81
CA ILE A 244 8.35 -24.79 -17.90
C ILE A 244 7.67 -23.45 -18.21
N LYS A 245 7.66 -23.05 -19.49
CA LYS A 245 7.08 -21.78 -19.95
C LYS A 245 5.59 -21.65 -19.62
N TRP A 246 4.80 -22.71 -19.85
CA TRP A 246 3.37 -22.67 -19.59
C TRP A 246 3.06 -22.84 -18.10
N LYS A 247 3.87 -23.60 -17.34
CA LYS A 247 3.75 -23.62 -15.87
C LYS A 247 3.95 -22.22 -15.29
N GLU A 248 5.03 -21.51 -15.63
CA GLU A 248 5.29 -20.14 -15.17
C GLU A 248 4.15 -19.14 -15.48
N ILE A 249 3.33 -19.41 -16.51
CA ILE A 249 2.14 -18.61 -16.82
C ILE A 249 0.93 -19.07 -16.01
N TYR A 250 0.74 -20.38 -15.83
CA TYR A 250 -0.32 -20.92 -14.97
C TYR A 250 -0.16 -20.46 -13.51
N ASP A 251 1.03 -20.62 -12.94
CA ASP A 251 1.39 -20.16 -11.58
C ASP A 251 1.17 -18.64 -11.43
N SER A 252 1.59 -17.86 -12.44
CA SER A 252 1.44 -16.39 -12.40
C SER A 252 -0.02 -15.92 -12.57
N LEU A 253 -0.92 -16.78 -13.09
CA LEU A 253 -2.36 -16.51 -13.22
C LEU A 253 -3.16 -16.97 -11.98
N GLU A 254 -2.75 -18.09 -11.36
CA GLU A 254 -3.18 -18.53 -10.01
C GLU A 254 -2.88 -17.43 -8.99
N LEU A 255 -1.62 -17.01 -8.86
CA LEU A 255 -1.20 -15.93 -7.96
C LEU A 255 -1.98 -14.62 -8.15
N THR A 256 -2.39 -14.28 -9.38
CA THR A 256 -3.21 -13.08 -9.65
C THR A 256 -4.62 -13.18 -9.05
N LEU A 257 -5.14 -14.41 -8.86
CA LEU A 257 -6.42 -14.67 -8.19
C LEU A 257 -6.26 -14.70 -6.67
N ASP A 258 -5.20 -15.30 -6.15
CA ASP A 258 -4.88 -15.31 -4.71
C ASP A 258 -4.80 -13.88 -4.15
N GLN A 259 -4.00 -13.01 -4.80
CA GLN A 259 -3.92 -11.58 -4.49
C GLN A 259 -5.29 -10.88 -4.62
N GLY A 260 -6.16 -11.38 -5.51
CA GLY A 260 -7.54 -10.92 -5.64
C GLY A 260 -8.43 -11.31 -4.47
N GLU A 261 -8.23 -12.49 -3.86
CA GLU A 261 -8.89 -12.84 -2.60
C GLU A 261 -8.33 -11.99 -1.45
N ASP A 262 -7.02 -11.74 -1.39
CA ASP A 262 -6.41 -10.90 -0.34
C ASP A 262 -6.96 -9.46 -0.32
N VAL A 263 -7.10 -8.80 -1.48
CA VAL A 263 -7.80 -7.51 -1.58
C VAL A 263 -9.22 -7.61 -0.99
N ALA A 264 -9.94 -8.69 -1.29
CA ALA A 264 -11.30 -8.89 -0.77
C ALA A 264 -11.32 -9.13 0.75
N ASN A 265 -10.38 -9.92 1.27
CA ASN A 265 -10.19 -10.18 2.70
C ASN A 265 -9.92 -8.89 3.48
N VAL A 266 -9.10 -7.97 2.92
CA VAL A 266 -8.85 -6.65 3.51
C VAL A 266 -10.07 -5.74 3.43
N LEU A 267 -10.84 -5.77 2.33
CA LEU A 267 -12.11 -5.02 2.22
C LEU A 267 -13.17 -5.50 3.22
N GLU A 268 -13.26 -6.80 3.48
CA GLU A 268 -14.11 -7.36 4.55
C GLU A 268 -13.63 -6.94 5.94
N SER A 269 -12.32 -7.04 6.20
CA SER A 269 -11.69 -6.62 7.47
C SER A 269 -11.99 -5.16 7.81
N ILE A 270 -11.77 -4.25 6.85
CA ILE A 270 -12.11 -2.82 6.97
C ILE A 270 -13.61 -2.64 7.26
N THR A 271 -14.47 -3.32 6.51
CA THR A 271 -15.93 -3.20 6.69
C THR A 271 -16.36 -3.65 8.10
N LEU A 272 -15.78 -4.73 8.63
CA LEU A 272 -16.07 -5.24 9.97
C LEU A 272 -15.55 -4.34 11.10
N LYS A 273 -14.46 -3.59 10.89
CA LYS A 273 -13.95 -2.58 11.85
C LYS A 273 -14.83 -1.33 11.94
N HIS A 274 -15.54 -0.99 10.87
CA HIS A 274 -16.24 0.29 10.69
C HIS A 274 -17.79 0.16 10.67
N ALA A 275 -18.34 -0.98 11.12
CA ALA A 275 -19.78 -1.30 11.19
C ALA A 275 -20.45 -0.96 12.54
#